data_AF-A0A1S2Z0G1-F1
#
_entry.id   AF-A0A1S2Z0G1-F1
#
_cell.length_a   1.000
_cell.length_b   1.000
_cell.length_c   1.000
_cell.angle_alpha   90.00
_cell.angle_beta   90.00
_cell.angle_gamma   90.00
#
_symmetry.space_group_name_H-M   'P 1'
#
loop_
_entity.id
_entity.type
_entity.pdbx_description
1 polymer ?
#
loop_
_entity_poly.entity_id
_entity_poly.type
_entity_poly.pdbx_seq_one_letter_code
_entity_poly.pdbx_strand_id
1 'polypeptide(L)'
;MEKEIKCWKQASSSLKAANETKFFKRLFSEDDEVIILQGLAGTDLNSASSHSDIYSYFKSQLSFKPTRTQLRDKICKLKTKFKNKENSKFPPIFTSSHEQKIFDLSKKLWSNDKEESEESDIELSEMLLFDVDVFRMRRKLLDRTKKAEFDERWNNLKLLEIKFFYDGLALFKDLSDLLLKSP
;
A
#
# COMPACT_ATOMS: atom_id res chain seq x y z
N MET A 1 -29.28 -36.45 14.73
CA MET A 1 -28.20 -36.07 15.67
C MET A 1 -26.84 -36.70 15.34
N GLU A 2 -26.57 -38.00 15.55
CA GLU A 2 -25.20 -38.55 15.33
C GLU A 2 -24.72 -38.47 13.87
N LYS A 3 -25.63 -38.72 12.91
CA LYS A 3 -25.33 -38.60 11.47
C LYS A 3 -25.00 -37.17 11.06
N GLU A 4 -25.65 -36.19 11.69
CA GLU A 4 -25.40 -34.77 11.45
C GLU A 4 -24.05 -34.39 12.06
N ILE A 5 -23.77 -34.74 13.31
CA ILE A 5 -22.47 -34.46 13.96
C ILE A 5 -21.30 -35.03 13.16
N LYS A 6 -21.47 -36.21 12.55
CA LYS A 6 -20.46 -36.81 11.65
C LYS A 6 -20.26 -36.02 10.35
N CYS A 7 -21.35 -35.54 9.75
CA CYS A 7 -21.33 -34.69 8.55
C CYS A 7 -20.61 -33.35 8.82
N TRP A 8 -20.90 -32.72 9.97
CA TRP A 8 -20.25 -31.47 10.39
C TRP A 8 -18.75 -31.65 10.67
N LYS A 9 -18.34 -32.78 11.27
CA LYS A 9 -16.92 -33.09 11.48
C LYS A 9 -16.17 -33.31 10.16
N GLN A 10 -16.81 -33.97 9.19
CA GLN A 10 -16.20 -34.25 7.89
C GLN A 10 -16.13 -32.99 7.01
N ALA A 11 -17.16 -32.15 7.03
CA ALA A 11 -17.15 -30.84 6.37
C ALA A 11 -16.11 -29.89 6.99
N SER A 12 -15.97 -29.87 8.31
CA SER A 12 -14.98 -29.05 9.01
C SER A 12 -13.53 -29.50 8.74
N SER A 13 -13.30 -30.81 8.59
CA SER A 13 -12.01 -31.37 8.16
C SER A 13 -11.63 -30.96 6.73
N SER A 14 -12.57 -31.07 5.77
CA SER A 14 -12.36 -30.61 4.39
C SER A 14 -12.16 -29.09 4.28
N LEU A 15 -12.85 -28.30 5.11
CA LEU A 15 -12.65 -26.84 5.19
C LEU A 15 -11.28 -26.47 5.76
N LYS A 16 -10.75 -27.24 6.73
CA LYS A 16 -9.37 -27.07 7.20
C LYS A 16 -8.34 -27.40 6.11
N ALA A 17 -8.50 -28.52 5.41
CA ALA A 17 -7.60 -28.92 4.31
C ALA A 17 -7.62 -27.92 3.13
N ALA A 18 -8.77 -27.31 2.82
CA ALA A 18 -8.88 -26.30 1.77
C ALA A 18 -8.29 -24.93 2.19
N ASN A 19 -8.24 -24.63 3.49
CA ASN A 19 -7.70 -23.36 3.99
C ASN A 19 -6.20 -23.42 4.32
N GLU A 20 -5.62 -24.62 4.41
CA GLU A 20 -4.18 -24.83 4.66
C GLU A 20 -3.28 -24.57 3.42
N THR A 21 -3.85 -24.33 2.23
CA THR A 21 -3.06 -24.18 0.98
C THR A 21 -3.30 -22.86 0.23
N LYS A 22 -3.56 -21.77 0.96
CA LYS A 22 -3.40 -20.41 0.42
C LYS A 22 -2.36 -19.63 1.22
N PHE A 23 -1.13 -20.16 1.26
CA PHE A 23 0.02 -19.32 1.55
C PHE A 23 0.05 -18.20 0.51
N PHE A 24 -0.03 -16.95 0.96
CA PHE A 24 -0.01 -15.76 0.11
C PHE A 24 1.16 -15.86 -0.86
N LYS A 25 0.87 -15.99 -2.16
CA LYS A 25 1.93 -15.99 -3.18
C LYS A 25 2.65 -14.65 -3.09
N ARG A 26 3.97 -14.70 -2.86
CA ARG A 26 4.84 -13.51 -2.92
C ARG A 26 4.77 -12.97 -4.36
N LEU A 27 4.17 -11.80 -4.53
CA LEU A 27 4.01 -11.17 -5.85
C LEU A 27 5.29 -10.47 -6.32
N PHE A 28 6.00 -9.82 -5.41
CA PHE A 28 7.27 -9.13 -5.70
C PHE A 28 8.42 -9.99 -5.19
N SER A 29 9.37 -10.31 -6.07
CA SER A 29 10.60 -11.00 -5.70
C SER A 29 11.52 -10.11 -4.84
N GLU A 30 12.56 -10.72 -4.29
CA GLU A 30 13.58 -9.98 -3.52
C GLU A 30 14.33 -8.98 -4.41
N ASP A 31 14.60 -9.36 -5.65
CA ASP A 31 15.25 -8.50 -6.64
C ASP A 31 14.34 -7.35 -7.08
N ASP A 32 13.04 -7.61 -7.26
CA ASP A 32 12.05 -6.57 -7.58
C ASP A 32 12.02 -5.47 -6.52
N GLU A 33 12.12 -5.82 -5.24
CA GLU A 33 12.16 -4.84 -4.14
C GLU A 33 13.40 -3.96 -4.20
N VAL A 34 14.55 -4.53 -4.58
CA VAL A 34 15.81 -3.79 -4.76
C VAL A 34 15.71 -2.86 -5.96
N ILE A 35 15.17 -3.33 -7.09
CA ILE A 35 14.95 -2.52 -8.31
C ILE A 35 14.05 -1.33 -8.00
N ILE A 36 12.95 -1.54 -7.26
CA ILE A 36 12.03 -0.47 -6.85
C ILE A 36 12.78 0.60 -6.07
N LEU A 37 13.53 0.22 -5.03
CA LEU A 37 14.22 1.19 -4.18
C LEU A 37 15.38 1.90 -4.89
N GLN A 38 16.10 1.19 -5.76
CA GLN A 38 17.16 1.80 -6.57
C GLN A 38 16.61 2.76 -7.61
N GLY A 39 15.53 2.39 -8.32
CA GLY A 39 14.88 3.27 -9.28
C GLY A 39 14.36 4.55 -8.61
N LEU A 40 13.76 4.42 -7.42
CA LEU A 40 13.31 5.57 -6.63
C LEU A 40 14.44 6.46 -6.12
N ALA A 41 15.61 5.88 -5.81
CA ALA A 41 16.79 6.62 -5.35
C ALA A 41 17.66 7.18 -6.50
N GLY A 42 17.41 6.74 -7.74
CA GLY A 42 18.19 7.09 -8.91
C GLY A 42 17.76 8.39 -9.59
N THR A 43 18.73 9.07 -10.20
CA THR A 43 18.56 10.29 -11.01
C THR A 43 17.71 10.10 -12.27
N ASP A 44 17.45 8.85 -12.67
CA ASP A 44 16.68 8.51 -13.87
C ASP A 44 15.19 8.88 -13.74
N LEU A 45 14.65 8.92 -12.52
CA LEU A 45 13.31 9.47 -12.28
C LEU A 45 13.33 11.00 -12.16
N ASN A 46 14.40 11.57 -11.60
CA ASN A 46 14.56 13.03 -11.45
C ASN A 46 14.74 13.75 -12.80
N SER A 47 15.13 13.04 -13.86
CA SER A 47 15.24 13.58 -15.23
C SER A 47 13.96 13.40 -16.06
N ALA A 48 12.98 12.65 -15.55
CA ALA A 48 11.69 12.43 -16.19
C ALA A 48 10.65 13.40 -15.60
N SER A 49 10.60 14.61 -16.14
CA SER A 49 9.74 15.73 -15.70
C SER A 49 8.22 15.51 -15.84
N SER A 50 7.75 14.27 -15.96
CA SER A 50 6.31 13.96 -16.00
C SER A 50 6.00 12.69 -15.22
N HIS A 51 5.13 12.82 -14.21
CA HIS A 51 4.59 11.72 -13.39
C HIS A 51 3.99 10.54 -14.19
N SER A 52 3.82 10.67 -15.50
CA SER A 52 3.41 9.59 -16.41
C SER A 52 4.47 8.48 -16.55
N ASP A 53 5.75 8.78 -16.30
CA ASP A 53 6.87 7.94 -16.74
C ASP A 53 7.32 6.88 -15.70
N ILE A 54 7.01 7.09 -14.41
CA ILE A 54 7.50 6.24 -13.31
C ILE A 54 6.90 4.83 -13.37
N TYR A 55 5.59 4.73 -13.63
CA TYR A 55 4.94 3.42 -13.77
C TYR A 55 5.45 2.67 -15.01
N SER A 56 5.62 3.35 -16.14
CA SER A 56 6.19 2.74 -17.35
C SER A 56 7.62 2.27 -17.15
N TYR A 57 8.43 3.02 -16.41
CA TYR A 57 9.79 2.63 -16.03
C TYR A 57 9.79 1.33 -15.22
N PHE A 58 9.03 1.24 -14.13
CA PHE A 58 9.02 0.02 -13.32
C PHE A 58 8.35 -1.15 -14.05
N LYS A 59 7.37 -0.89 -14.91
CA LYS A 59 6.70 -1.93 -15.69
C LYS A 59 7.65 -2.66 -16.65
N SER A 60 8.72 -2.01 -17.13
CA SER A 60 9.72 -2.66 -18.00
C SER A 60 10.84 -3.36 -17.23
N GLN A 61 11.13 -2.91 -16.01
CA GLN A 61 12.24 -3.39 -15.18
C GLN A 61 11.87 -4.61 -14.31
N LEU A 62 10.60 -4.71 -13.90
CA LEU A 62 10.16 -5.73 -12.95
C LEU A 62 9.94 -7.10 -13.61
N SER A 63 10.07 -8.16 -12.81
CA SER A 63 9.88 -9.55 -13.23
C SER A 63 8.48 -9.87 -13.75
N PHE A 64 7.50 -9.00 -13.44
CA PHE A 64 6.13 -9.08 -13.90
C PHE A 64 5.58 -7.67 -14.16
N LYS A 65 4.35 -7.59 -14.72
CA LYS A 65 3.65 -6.33 -14.97
C LYS A 65 2.68 -6.04 -13.81
N PRO A 66 3.09 -5.31 -12.75
CA PRO A 66 2.18 -4.93 -11.69
C PRO A 66 1.15 -3.92 -12.20
N THR A 67 -0.02 -3.85 -11.57
CA THR A 67 -0.91 -2.71 -11.72
C THR A 67 -0.34 -1.48 -11.02
N ARG A 68 -0.80 -0.28 -11.39
CA ARG A 68 -0.41 0.98 -10.71
C ARG A 68 -0.62 0.90 -9.20
N THR A 69 -1.76 0.35 -8.78
CA THR A 69 -2.11 0.16 -7.36
C THR A 69 -1.17 -0.82 -6.67
N GLN A 70 -0.83 -1.96 -7.30
CA GLN A 70 0.09 -2.93 -6.71
C GLN A 70 1.49 -2.36 -6.50
N LEU A 71 2.00 -1.63 -7.49
CA LEU A 71 3.31 -0.95 -7.40
C LEU A 71 3.29 0.10 -6.29
N ARG A 72 2.26 0.96 -6.27
CA ARG A 72 2.06 1.95 -5.22
C ARG A 72 2.02 1.31 -3.83
N ASP A 73 1.17 0.31 -3.63
CA ASP A 73 1.00 -0.39 -2.35
C ASP A 73 2.32 -1.02 -1.91
N LYS A 74 3.12 -1.52 -2.86
CA LYS A 74 4.44 -2.07 -2.57
C LYS A 74 5.41 -1.01 -2.07
N ILE A 75 5.47 0.13 -2.74
CA ILE A 75 6.31 1.28 -2.34
C ILE A 75 5.91 1.78 -0.94
N CYS A 76 4.60 1.95 -0.70
CA CYS A 76 4.08 2.32 0.62
C CYS A 76 4.50 1.32 1.70
N LYS A 77 4.35 0.01 1.45
CA LYS A 77 4.74 -1.03 2.41
C LYS A 77 6.24 -1.05 2.68
N LEU A 78 7.09 -0.82 1.67
CA LEU A 78 8.54 -0.71 1.85
C LEU A 78 8.89 0.51 2.72
N LYS A 79 8.25 1.65 2.47
CA LYS A 79 8.41 2.88 3.28
C LYS A 79 7.99 2.69 4.73
N THR A 80 6.82 2.10 4.96
CA THR A 80 6.35 1.78 6.32
C THR A 80 7.26 0.78 7.02
N LYS A 81 7.75 -0.24 6.31
CA LYS A 81 8.70 -1.22 6.85
C LYS A 81 10.00 -0.55 7.33
N PHE A 82 10.53 0.40 6.53
CA PHE A 82 11.70 1.19 6.92
C PHE A 82 11.42 2.05 8.16
N LYS A 83 10.37 2.89 8.13
CA LYS A 83 10.02 3.79 9.24
C LYS A 83 9.79 3.03 10.54
N ASN A 84 9.16 1.86 10.50
CA ASN A 84 8.93 1.06 11.70
C ASN A 84 10.25 0.53 12.30
N LYS A 85 11.22 0.17 11.45
CA LYS A 85 12.57 -0.23 11.90
C LYS A 85 13.39 0.94 12.42
N GLU A 86 13.26 2.13 11.82
CA GLU A 86 13.96 3.34 12.26
C GLU A 86 13.41 3.90 13.58
N ASN A 87 12.08 3.92 13.76
CA ASN A 87 11.43 4.38 14.98
C ASN A 87 11.51 3.37 16.15
N SER A 88 12.16 2.23 15.94
CA SER A 88 12.42 1.26 17.00
C SER A 88 13.37 1.86 18.04
N LYS A 89 13.05 1.69 19.32
CA LYS A 89 13.96 2.07 20.43
C LYS A 89 15.25 1.24 20.44
N PHE A 90 15.25 0.10 19.76
CA PHE A 90 16.38 -0.81 19.64
C PHE A 90 16.97 -0.75 18.23
N PRO A 91 18.28 -1.02 18.10
CA PRO A 91 18.94 -1.14 16.80
C PRO A 91 18.16 -2.10 15.88
N PRO A 92 18.04 -1.80 14.59
CA PRO A 92 17.32 -2.66 13.67
C PRO A 92 18.00 -4.02 13.57
N ILE A 93 17.25 -5.07 13.88
CA ILE A 93 17.69 -6.46 13.71
C ILE A 93 17.28 -6.90 12.30
N PHE A 94 18.21 -7.47 11.57
CA PHE A 94 17.98 -8.01 10.22
C PHE A 94 18.02 -9.52 10.26
N THR A 95 16.99 -10.16 9.71
CA THR A 95 16.89 -11.62 9.65
C THR A 95 17.52 -12.19 8.37
N SER A 96 17.76 -11.35 7.36
CA SER A 96 18.33 -11.72 6.07
C SER A 96 19.23 -10.60 5.53
N SER A 97 20.25 -10.96 4.76
CA SER A 97 21.11 -10.03 4.02
C SER A 97 20.29 -9.14 3.07
N HIS A 98 19.23 -9.69 2.46
CA HIS A 98 18.30 -8.93 1.63
C HIS A 98 17.64 -7.78 2.40
N GLU A 99 17.23 -8.06 3.64
CA GLU A 99 16.55 -7.09 4.47
C GLU A 99 17.46 -5.93 4.88
N GLN A 100 18.73 -6.21 5.14
CA GLN A 100 19.75 -5.20 5.38
C GLN A 100 19.97 -4.33 4.14
N LYS A 101 20.14 -4.95 2.96
CA LYS A 101 20.33 -4.23 1.69
C LYS A 101 19.18 -3.26 1.38
N ILE A 102 17.94 -3.72 1.57
CA ILE A 102 16.74 -2.88 1.40
C ILE A 102 16.72 -1.74 2.40
N PHE A 103 17.09 -1.99 3.64
CA PHE A 103 17.11 -0.97 4.68
C PHE A 103 18.14 0.12 4.37
N ASP A 104 19.33 -0.26 3.92
CA ASP A 104 20.39 0.68 3.53
C ASP A 104 19.97 1.55 2.33
N LEU A 105 19.28 0.97 1.34
CA LEU A 105 18.71 1.71 0.21
C LEU A 105 17.59 2.66 0.67
N SER A 106 16.70 2.18 1.54
CA SER A 106 15.59 2.96 2.09
C SER A 106 16.08 4.15 2.93
N LYS A 107 17.18 3.97 3.68
CA LYS A 107 17.84 5.03 4.46
C LYS A 107 18.32 6.16 3.56
N LYS A 108 18.97 5.82 2.43
CA LYS A 108 19.42 6.84 1.46
C LYS A 108 18.27 7.62 0.82
N LEU A 109 17.10 7.01 0.70
CA LEU A 109 15.91 7.59 0.05
C LEU A 109 15.05 8.41 1.01
N TRP A 110 14.89 8.00 2.28
CA TRP A 110 13.92 8.56 3.21
C TRP A 110 14.50 9.13 4.52
N SER A 111 15.82 9.10 4.74
CA SER A 111 16.40 9.79 5.89
C SER A 111 16.45 11.31 5.66
N ASN A 112 15.91 12.07 6.62
CA ASN A 112 15.80 13.54 6.60
C ASN A 112 17.14 14.29 6.72
N ASP A 113 18.28 13.65 6.53
CA ASP A 113 19.60 14.24 6.81
C ASP A 113 20.13 15.13 5.65
N LYS A 114 19.33 15.39 4.62
CA LYS A 114 19.68 16.31 3.53
C LYS A 114 18.80 17.56 3.60
N GLU A 115 19.42 18.67 3.98
CA GLU A 115 18.82 20.02 3.97
C GLU A 115 18.59 20.58 2.54
N GLU A 116 18.78 19.79 1.46
CA GLU A 116 18.81 20.32 0.07
C GLU A 116 17.91 19.60 -0.96
N SER A 117 16.91 18.79 -0.59
CA SER A 117 16.06 18.12 -1.60
C SER A 117 14.56 18.16 -1.33
N GLU A 118 14.05 19.32 -0.92
CA GLU A 118 12.61 19.50 -0.67
C GLU A 118 11.75 19.26 -1.92
N GLU A 119 12.28 19.50 -3.13
CA GLU A 119 11.51 19.39 -4.38
C GLU A 119 11.33 17.95 -4.89
N SER A 120 12.36 17.08 -4.82
CA SER A 120 12.22 15.67 -5.26
C SER A 120 11.39 14.83 -4.27
N ASP A 121 11.43 15.18 -2.99
CA ASP A 121 10.59 14.56 -1.96
C ASP A 121 9.11 14.92 -2.14
N ILE A 122 8.81 16.12 -2.65
CA ILE A 122 7.45 16.55 -2.99
C ILE A 122 6.91 15.76 -4.19
N GLU A 123 7.74 15.49 -5.21
CA GLU A 123 7.34 14.80 -6.45
C GLU A 123 7.10 13.29 -6.24
N LEU A 124 7.95 12.60 -5.48
CA LEU A 124 7.70 11.21 -5.08
C LEU A 124 6.50 11.10 -4.11
N SER A 125 6.26 12.14 -3.32
CA SER A 125 5.06 12.31 -2.48
C SER A 125 3.79 12.47 -3.32
N GLU A 126 3.87 13.18 -4.45
CA GLU A 126 2.75 13.46 -5.33
C GLU A 126 2.28 12.19 -6.08
N MET A 127 3.20 11.30 -6.43
CA MET A 127 2.86 9.95 -6.91
C MET A 127 2.13 9.10 -5.84
N LEU A 128 2.43 9.34 -4.57
CA LEU A 128 1.86 8.61 -3.43
C LEU A 128 0.62 9.32 -2.84
N LEU A 129 -0.12 10.11 -3.62
CA LEU A 129 -1.17 11.06 -3.20
C LEU A 129 -2.26 10.56 -2.23
N PHE A 130 -2.41 9.25 -2.02
CA PHE A 130 -3.33 8.67 -1.04
C PHE A 130 -2.63 7.94 0.13
N ASP A 131 -1.32 8.10 0.28
CA ASP A 131 -0.56 7.60 1.42
C ASP A 131 -0.85 8.50 2.63
N VAL A 132 -1.49 7.93 3.65
CA VAL A 132 -1.86 8.60 4.89
C VAL A 132 -0.65 9.26 5.56
N ASP A 133 0.55 8.72 5.36
CA ASP A 133 1.77 9.31 5.91
C ASP A 133 2.21 10.56 5.16
N VAL A 134 2.06 10.61 3.83
CA VAL A 134 2.32 11.82 3.03
C VAL A 134 1.32 12.92 3.39
N PHE A 135 0.04 12.54 3.50
CA PHE A 135 -1.02 13.42 4.00
C PHE A 135 -0.66 13.99 5.38
N ARG A 136 -0.19 13.12 6.30
CA ARG A 136 0.20 13.53 7.66
C ARG A 136 1.42 14.46 7.67
N MET A 137 2.42 14.23 6.82
CA MET A 137 3.62 15.07 6.75
C MET A 137 3.31 16.44 6.14
N ARG A 138 2.63 16.50 4.99
CA ARG A 138 2.30 17.76 4.33
C ARG A 138 1.32 18.61 5.15
N ARG A 139 0.37 17.97 5.85
CA ARG A 139 -0.53 18.62 6.83
C ARG A 139 0.21 19.30 7.99
N LYS A 140 1.41 18.84 8.37
CA LYS A 140 2.22 19.49 9.43
C LYS A 140 2.85 20.80 8.99
N LEU A 141 3.05 21.01 7.69
CA LEU A 141 3.65 22.21 7.11
C LEU A 141 2.63 23.33 6.84
N LEU A 142 1.33 23.02 6.94
CA LEU A 142 0.25 23.98 6.72
C LEU A 142 -0.02 24.84 7.96
N ASP A 143 -0.24 26.13 7.73
CA ASP A 143 -0.77 27.05 8.75
C ASP A 143 -2.11 26.56 9.31
N ARG A 144 -2.44 26.94 10.55
CA ARG A 144 -3.65 26.49 11.26
C ARG A 144 -4.93 26.64 10.43
N THR A 145 -5.09 27.74 9.72
CA THR A 145 -6.29 28.04 8.92
C THR A 145 -6.41 27.12 7.72
N LYS A 146 -5.35 27.02 6.91
CA LYS A 146 -5.32 26.14 5.72
C LYS A 146 -5.40 24.66 6.12
N LYS A 147 -4.85 24.30 7.27
CA LYS A 147 -4.93 22.96 7.85
C LYS A 147 -6.37 22.57 8.19
N ALA A 148 -7.12 23.47 8.84
CA ALA A 148 -8.52 23.22 9.19
C ALA A 148 -9.40 23.05 7.93
N GLU A 149 -9.24 23.94 6.95
CA GLU A 149 -9.99 23.87 5.68
C GLU A 149 -9.69 22.56 4.93
N PHE A 150 -8.42 22.16 4.88
CA PHE A 150 -8.02 20.91 4.24
C PHE A 150 -8.54 19.67 4.99
N ASP A 151 -8.49 19.67 6.33
CA ASP A 151 -9.02 18.58 7.16
C ASP A 151 -10.53 18.40 6.96
N GLU A 152 -11.27 19.49 6.81
CA GLU A 152 -12.70 19.46 6.51
C GLU A 152 -12.98 18.82 5.15
N ARG A 153 -12.25 19.24 4.09
CA ARG A 153 -12.37 18.64 2.75
C ARG A 153 -12.03 17.14 2.76
N TRP A 154 -10.99 16.76 3.48
CA TRP A 154 -10.58 15.37 3.62
C TRP A 154 -11.64 14.52 4.35
N ASN A 155 -12.20 15.05 5.44
CA ASN A 155 -13.29 14.39 6.16
C ASN A 155 -14.54 14.25 5.29
N ASN A 156 -14.88 15.28 4.50
CA ASN A 156 -15.99 15.21 3.56
C ASN A 156 -15.76 14.12 2.49
N LEU A 157 -14.54 14.02 1.94
CA LEU A 157 -14.18 12.95 1.02
C LEU A 157 -14.37 11.56 1.67
N LYS A 158 -13.96 11.40 2.93
CA LYS A 158 -14.14 10.14 3.68
C LYS A 158 -15.61 9.81 3.94
N LEU A 159 -16.42 10.83 4.26
CA LEU A 159 -17.87 10.67 4.42
C LEU A 159 -18.54 10.25 3.10
N LEU A 160 -18.13 10.85 1.97
CA LEU A 160 -18.64 10.47 0.65
C LEU A 160 -18.26 9.03 0.28
N GLU A 161 -17.04 8.60 0.60
CA GLU A 161 -16.59 7.21 0.40
C GLU A 161 -17.44 6.22 1.21
N ILE A 162 -17.68 6.51 2.49
CA ILE A 162 -18.55 5.70 3.37
C ILE A 162 -19.97 5.68 2.84
N LYS A 163 -20.50 6.84 2.41
CA LYS A 163 -21.84 6.95 1.85
C LYS A 163 -21.99 6.11 0.59
N PHE A 164 -21.05 6.24 -0.35
CA PHE A 164 -21.03 5.44 -1.57
C PHE A 164 -21.04 3.94 -1.25
N PHE A 165 -20.25 3.51 -0.26
CA PHE A 165 -20.23 2.12 0.16
C PHE A 165 -21.56 1.65 0.75
N TYR A 166 -22.18 2.47 1.61
CA TYR A 166 -23.51 2.18 2.18
C TYR A 166 -24.58 2.07 1.09
N ASP A 167 -24.62 3.03 0.16
CA ASP A 167 -25.57 3.04 -0.96
C ASP A 167 -25.35 1.81 -1.87
N GLY A 168 -24.09 1.43 -2.11
CA GLY A 168 -23.75 0.21 -2.85
C GLY A 168 -24.21 -1.08 -2.16
N LEU A 169 -24.11 -1.14 -0.82
CA LEU A 169 -24.63 -2.27 -0.05
C LEU A 169 -26.16 -2.34 -0.08
N ALA A 170 -26.84 -1.20 -0.01
CA ALA A 170 -28.30 -1.13 -0.13
C ALA A 170 -28.74 -1.69 -1.50
N LEU A 171 -28.09 -1.25 -2.58
CA LEU A 171 -28.34 -1.77 -3.94
C LEU A 171 -28.10 -3.27 -4.04
N PHE A 172 -27.04 -3.79 -3.42
CA PHE A 172 -26.76 -5.22 -3.45
C PHE A 172 -27.84 -6.03 -2.71
N LYS A 173 -28.37 -5.50 -1.61
CA LYS A 173 -29.48 -6.12 -0.87
C LYS A 173 -30.76 -6.14 -1.70
N ASP A 174 -31.10 -5.00 -2.31
CA ASP A 174 -32.28 -4.90 -3.19
C ASP A 174 -32.19 -5.88 -4.37
N LEU A 175 -30.99 -6.01 -4.96
CA LEU A 175 -30.73 -7.00 -6.01
C LEU A 175 -30.94 -8.44 -5.52
N SER A 176 -30.46 -8.78 -4.33
CA SER A 176 -30.66 -10.10 -3.73
C SER A 176 -32.14 -10.40 -3.50
N ASP A 177 -32.91 -9.43 -2.99
CA ASP A 177 -34.34 -9.57 -2.75
C ASP A 177 -35.13 -9.75 -4.06
N LEU A 178 -34.70 -9.07 -5.13
CA LEU A 178 -35.27 -9.26 -6.48
C LEU A 178 -34.97 -10.65 -7.03
N LEU A 179 -33.73 -11.14 -6.88
CA LEU A 179 -33.35 -12.48 -7.32
C LEU A 179 -34.08 -13.59 -6.56
N LEU A 180 -34.33 -13.40 -5.26
CA LEU A 180 -35.09 -14.35 -4.44
C LEU A 180 -36.60 -14.34 -4.73
N LYS A 181 -37.12 -13.26 -5.30
CA LYS A 181 -38.54 -13.12 -5.71
C LYS A 181 -38.75 -13.46 -7.19
N SER A 182 -37.69 -13.74 -7.94
CA SER A 182 -37.79 -14.22 -9.32
C SER A 182 -38.28 -15.68 -9.33
N PRO A 183 -39.33 -16.02 -10.10
CA PRO A 183 -39.91 -17.36 -10.15
C PRO A 183 -38.97 -18.43 -10.73
#